data_AF-A0A367M5B5-F1
#
_entry.id   AF-A0A367M5B5-F1
#
_cell.length_a   1.000
_cell.length_b   1.000
_cell.length_c   1.000
_cell.angle_alpha   90.00
_cell.angle_beta   90.00
_cell.angle_gamma   90.00
#
_symmetry.space_group_name_H-M   'P 1'
#
loop_
_entity.id
_entity.type
_entity.pdbx_description
1 polymer ?
#
loop_
_entity_poly.entity_id
_entity_poly.type
_entity_poly.pdbx_seq_one_letter_code
_entity_poly.pdbx_strand_id
1 'polypeptide(L)'
;YRVGAIGFAPGFAYLGGLDPRLVLPRRATPRARVPAGRLAIAEAQTAIYPQASPGGWHLLGRSPWRPFDPAATPPCPLALGDRVRFVAIGREAFLDLGGRE
;
A
#
# COMPACT_ATOMS: atom_id res chain seq x y z
N TYR A 1 9.98 6.79 -2.32
CA TYR A 1 8.83 6.80 -3.25
C TYR A 1 8.14 8.15 -3.23
N ARG A 2 7.45 8.52 -4.31
CA ARG A 2 6.66 9.75 -4.40
C ARG A 2 5.22 9.42 -4.76
N VAL A 3 4.26 10.07 -4.09
CA VAL A 3 2.83 9.93 -4.41
C VAL A 3 2.57 10.59 -5.77
N GLY A 4 2.16 9.78 -6.75
CA GLY A 4 1.83 10.24 -8.10
C GLY A 4 0.33 10.37 -8.34
N ALA A 5 -0.49 9.63 -7.58
CA ALA A 5 -1.94 9.73 -7.59
C ALA A 5 -2.52 9.15 -6.30
N ILE A 6 -3.73 9.57 -5.94
CA ILE A 6 -4.53 9.00 -4.85
C ILE A 6 -5.92 8.72 -5.43
N GLY A 7 -6.41 7.49 -5.26
CA GLY A 7 -7.67 7.04 -5.87
C GLY A 7 -7.70 5.52 -6.06
N PHE A 8 -8.73 4.97 -6.70
CA PHE A 8 -9.18 3.55 -6.66
C PHE A 8 -9.97 3.20 -5.39
N ALA A 9 -9.46 3.54 -4.22
CA ALA A 9 -10.19 3.47 -2.94
C ALA A 9 -9.72 4.62 -2.02
N PRO A 10 -10.51 5.03 -1.01
CA PRO A 10 -10.07 6.02 -0.05
C PRO A 10 -8.72 5.66 0.58
N GLY A 11 -7.74 6.55 0.47
CA GLY A 11 -6.35 6.36 0.95
C GLY A 11 -5.45 5.46 0.10
N PHE A 12 -5.92 4.95 -1.04
CA PHE A 12 -5.05 4.18 -1.94
C PHE A 12 -4.13 5.16 -2.71
N ALA A 13 -2.86 5.19 -2.32
CA ALA A 13 -1.84 6.03 -2.95
C ALA A 13 -0.97 5.22 -3.91
N TYR A 14 -0.87 5.69 -5.14
CA TYR A 14 0.06 5.16 -6.14
C TYR A 14 1.42 5.78 -5.94
N LEU A 15 2.40 4.97 -5.55
CA LEU A 15 3.74 5.42 -5.24
C LEU A 15 4.70 5.06 -6.39
N GLY A 16 5.26 6.08 -7.04
CA GLY A 16 6.27 5.93 -8.07
C GLY A 16 7.70 5.87 -7.51
N GLY A 17 8.64 5.50 -8.38
CA GLY A 17 10.06 5.33 -8.05
C GLY A 17 10.40 3.95 -7.50
N LEU A 18 9.70 2.91 -7.99
CA LEU A 18 10.06 1.52 -7.72
C LEU A 18 11.42 1.18 -8.35
N ASP A 19 12.22 0.38 -7.66
CA ASP A 19 13.48 -0.14 -8.20
C ASP A 19 13.20 -0.92 -9.50
N PRO A 20 13.90 -0.62 -10.62
CA PRO A 20 13.69 -1.30 -11.90
C PRO A 20 13.75 -2.83 -11.82
N ARG A 21 14.51 -3.39 -10.87
CA ARG A 21 14.63 -4.84 -10.67
C ARG A 21 13.34 -5.49 -10.13
N LEU A 22 12.42 -4.68 -9.60
CA LEU A 22 11.13 -5.12 -9.07
C LEU A 22 9.98 -4.86 -10.04
N VAL A 23 10.24 -4.28 -11.22
CA VAL A 23 9.18 -3.96 -12.18
C VAL A 23 8.66 -5.23 -12.83
N LEU A 24 7.38 -5.52 -12.60
CA LEU A 24 6.67 -6.69 -13.13
C LEU A 24 5.25 -6.27 -13.52
N PRO A 25 4.69 -6.83 -14.61
CA PRO A 25 3.31 -6.55 -14.97
C PRO A 25 2.35 -7.04 -13.89
N ARG A 26 1.13 -6.48 -13.86
CA ARG A 26 0.04 -7.03 -13.04
C ARG A 26 -0.15 -8.52 -13.32
N ARG A 27 -0.61 -9.25 -12.31
CA ARG A 27 -1.03 -10.66 -12.48
C ARG A 27 -2.12 -10.75 -13.53
N ALA A 28 -2.00 -11.75 -14.42
CA ALA A 28 -3.02 -12.04 -15.44
C ALA A 28 -4.39 -12.34 -14.82
N THR A 29 -4.42 -13.05 -13.68
CA THR A 29 -5.64 -13.29 -12.90
C THR A 29 -5.54 -12.57 -11.56
N PRO A 30 -6.42 -11.58 -11.28
CA PRO A 30 -6.41 -10.87 -10.01
C PRO A 30 -6.85 -11.78 -8.87
N ARG A 31 -6.38 -11.48 -7.66
CA ARG A 31 -6.93 -12.09 -6.45
C ARG A 31 -8.34 -11.53 -6.24
N ALA A 32 -9.31 -12.40 -5.96
CA ALA A 32 -10.65 -11.98 -5.57
C ALA A 32 -10.63 -11.12 -4.29
N ARG A 33 -9.66 -11.37 -3.40
CA ARG A 33 -9.49 -10.64 -2.14
C ARG A 33 -8.02 -10.44 -1.79
N VAL A 34 -7.63 -9.18 -1.65
CA VAL A 34 -6.38 -8.71 -1.03
C VAL A 34 -6.76 -8.08 0.30
N PRO A 35 -6.22 -8.56 1.44
CA PRO A 35 -6.50 -7.93 2.73
C PRO A 35 -6.01 -6.47 2.82
N ALA A 36 -6.60 -5.69 3.73
CA ALA A 36 -6.07 -4.36 4.08
C ALA A 36 -4.64 -4.44 4.64
N GLY A 37 -3.87 -3.37 4.49
CA GLY A 37 -2.49 -3.25 4.95
C GLY A 37 -1.47 -4.01 4.08
N ARG A 38 -1.88 -4.60 2.95
CA ARG A 38 -0.95 -5.34 2.08
C ARG A 38 -0.07 -4.38 1.28
N LEU A 39 1.23 -4.59 1.36
CA LEU A 39 2.22 -3.95 0.50
C LEU A 39 2.30 -4.71 -0.82
N ALA A 40 2.18 -3.98 -1.93
CA ALA A 40 2.18 -4.59 -3.25
C ALA A 40 2.90 -3.75 -4.31
N ILE A 41 3.23 -4.40 -5.42
CA ILE A 41 3.84 -3.79 -6.61
C ILE A 41 3.09 -4.20 -7.88
N ALA A 42 3.09 -3.30 -8.87
CA ALA A 42 2.71 -3.57 -10.25
C ALA A 42 3.27 -2.48 -11.15
N GLU A 43 3.73 -2.86 -12.34
CA GLU A 43 4.46 -1.98 -13.24
C GLU A 43 5.60 -1.29 -12.46
N ALA A 44 5.80 0.02 -12.66
CA ALA A 44 6.77 0.83 -11.92
C ALA A 44 6.23 1.43 -10.61
N GLN A 45 5.16 0.85 -10.03
CA GLN A 45 4.45 1.40 -8.88
C GLN A 45 4.41 0.44 -7.69
N THR A 46 4.30 1.03 -6.49
CA THR A 46 4.02 0.32 -5.24
C THR A 46 2.89 1.02 -4.47
N ALA A 47 2.21 0.29 -3.59
CA ALA A 47 1.08 0.80 -2.82
C ALA A 47 0.82 -0.05 -1.56
N ILE A 48 0.13 0.54 -0.59
CA ILE A 48 -0.53 -0.17 0.50
C ILE A 48 -2.03 -0.22 0.21
N TYR A 49 -2.63 -1.41 0.25
CA TYR A 49 -4.09 -1.55 0.17
C TYR A 49 -4.74 -1.01 1.46
N PRO A 50 -5.56 0.07 1.41
CA PRO A 50 -6.15 0.67 2.62
C PRO A 50 -7.28 -0.19 3.20
N GLN A 51 -7.96 -0.95 2.33
CA GLN A 51 -9.08 -1.81 2.69
C GLN A 51 -9.02 -3.12 1.90
N ALA A 52 -9.83 -4.10 2.29
CA ALA A 52 -9.91 -5.35 1.54
C ALA A 52 -10.60 -5.13 0.19
N SER A 53 -9.96 -5.54 -0.90
CA SER A 53 -10.50 -5.40 -2.26
C SER A 53 -9.96 -6.49 -3.19
N PRO A 54 -10.56 -6.72 -4.37
CA PRO A 54 -9.89 -7.44 -5.45
C PRO A 54 -8.60 -6.70 -5.87
N GLY A 55 -7.62 -7.44 -6.38
CA GLY A 55 -6.35 -6.84 -6.77
C GLY A 55 -5.42 -7.76 -7.57
N GLY A 56 -4.88 -7.21 -8.67
CA GLY A 56 -3.91 -7.88 -9.54
C GLY A 56 -2.44 -7.62 -9.21
N TRP A 57 -2.14 -6.88 -8.13
CA TRP A 57 -0.76 -6.54 -7.79
C TRP A 57 -0.05 -7.69 -7.07
N HIS A 58 1.28 -7.75 -7.19
CA HIS A 58 2.10 -8.74 -6.50
C HIS A 58 2.30 -8.31 -5.06
N LEU A 59 1.95 -9.17 -4.10
CA LEU A 59 2.01 -8.85 -2.69
C LEU A 59 3.42 -9.16 -2.16
N LEU A 60 4.04 -8.19 -1.51
CA LEU A 60 5.41 -8.30 -0.98
C LEU A 60 5.42 -8.40 0.56
N GLY A 61 4.41 -7.85 1.23
CA GLY A 61 4.43 -7.78 2.68
C GLY A 61 3.18 -7.12 3.26
N ARG A 62 3.34 -6.60 4.47
CA ARG A 62 2.29 -5.98 5.27
C ARG A 62 2.81 -4.72 5.94
N SER A 63 1.91 -3.77 6.15
CA SER A 63 2.14 -2.56 6.95
C SER A 63 1.04 -2.44 8.00
N PRO A 64 1.38 -2.06 9.26
CA PRO A 64 0.38 -1.77 10.28
C PRO A 64 -0.25 -0.38 10.07
N TRP A 65 0.36 0.45 9.22
CA TRP A 65 -0.10 1.79 8.92
C TRP A 65 -1.45 1.78 8.18
N ARG A 66 -2.35 2.67 8.61
CA ARG A 66 -3.69 2.84 8.03
C ARG A 66 -3.68 4.06 7.10
N PRO A 67 -3.75 3.86 5.77
CA PRO A 67 -3.73 4.96 4.81
C PRO A 67 -5.02 5.77 4.77
N PHE A 68 -6.07 5.32 5.44
CA PHE A 68 -7.36 5.97 5.51
C PHE A 68 -8.03 5.70 6.85
N ASP A 69 -8.53 6.75 7.48
CA ASP A 69 -9.38 6.68 8.66
C ASP A 69 -10.48 7.76 8.53
N PRO A 70 -11.76 7.38 8.36
CA PRO A 70 -12.85 8.35 8.21
C PRO A 70 -13.08 9.21 9.47
N ALA A 71 -12.57 8.79 10.63
CA ALA A 71 -12.66 9.55 11.88
C ALA A 71 -11.48 10.52 12.09
N ALA A 72 -10.44 10.46 11.24
CA ALA A 72 -9.27 11.34 11.34
C ALA A 72 -9.43 12.63 10.53
N THR A 73 -8.69 13.67 10.93
CA THR A 73 -8.62 14.97 10.23
C THR A 73 -7.16 15.31 9.91
N PRO A 74 -6.73 15.22 8.63
CA PRO A 74 -7.49 14.76 7.46
C PRO A 74 -7.68 13.23 7.45
N PRO A 75 -8.74 12.70 6.79
CA PRO A 75 -9.01 11.26 6.76
C PRO A 75 -8.02 10.48 5.90
N CYS A 76 -7.35 11.16 4.96
CA CYS A 76 -6.23 10.63 4.19
C CYS A 76 -4.98 11.46 4.54
N PRO A 77 -3.96 10.86 5.19
CA PRO A 77 -2.74 11.55 5.60
C PRO A 77 -1.75 11.81 4.44
N LEU A 78 -1.91 11.15 3.29
CA LEU A 78 -1.07 11.39 2.10
C LEU A 78 -1.74 12.37 1.13
N ALA A 79 -0.93 13.20 0.50
CA ALA A 79 -1.28 14.09 -0.60
C ALA A 79 -0.41 13.85 -1.84
N LEU A 80 -0.86 14.37 -2.99
CA LEU A 80 -0.10 14.34 -4.24
C LEU A 80 1.27 14.99 -4.04
N GLY A 81 2.33 14.31 -4.47
CA GLY A 81 3.70 14.81 -4.35
C GLY A 81 4.41 14.44 -3.05
N ASP A 82 3.72 13.91 -2.04
CA ASP A 82 4.34 13.47 -0.79
C ASP A 82 5.42 12.41 -1.01
N ARG A 83 6.37 12.34 -0.08
CA ARG A 83 7.44 11.35 -0.08
C ARG A 83 7.13 10.26 0.94
N VAL A 84 7.24 9.02 0.48
CA VAL A 84 7.05 7.82 1.32
C VAL A 84 8.34 7.01 1.33
N ARG A 85 8.70 6.49 2.51
CA ARG A 85 9.78 5.51 2.70
C ARG A 85 9.24 4.34 3.49
N PHE A 86 9.38 3.13 2.95
CA PHE A 86 9.10 1.92 3.71
C PHE A 86 10.30 1.59 4.61
N VAL A 87 10.01 1.17 5.83
CA VAL A 87 11.00 0.74 6.82
C VAL A 87 10.63 -0.66 7.25
N ALA A 88 11.57 -1.60 7.13
CA ALA A 88 11.37 -2.96 7.59
C ALA A 88 11.30 -2.96 9.13
N ILE A 89 10.31 -3.68 9.67
CA ILE A 89 10.11 -3.86 11.11
C ILE A 89 9.96 -5.35 11.41
N GLY A 90 10.31 -5.75 12.64
CA GLY A 90 10.08 -7.10 13.13
C GLY A 90 8.60 -7.39 13.40
N ARG A 91 8.26 -8.66 13.62
CA ARG A 91 6.88 -9.12 13.89
C ARG A 91 6.31 -8.48 15.16
N GLU A 92 7.09 -8.38 16.22
CA GLU A 92 6.68 -7.77 17.49
C GLU A 92 6.23 -6.31 17.28
N ALA A 93 7.11 -5.47 16.74
CA ALA A 93 6.78 -4.08 16.40
C ALA A 93 5.58 -3.96 15.44
N PHE A 94 5.39 -4.90 14.52
CA PHE A 94 4.22 -4.92 13.65
C PHE A 94 2.91 -5.14 14.44
N LEU A 95 2.92 -6.05 15.42
CA LEU A 95 1.77 -6.32 16.28
C LEU A 95 1.51 -5.16 17.24
N ASP A 96 2.56 -4.57 17.82
CA ASP A 96 2.45 -3.42 18.74
C ASP A 96 1.84 -2.18 18.06
N LEU A 97 2.12 -2.00 16.77
CA LEU A 97 1.52 -0.94 15.95
C LEU A 97 0.08 -1.26 15.48
N GLY A 98 -0.51 -2.36 15.95
CA GLY A 98 -1.88 -2.76 15.63
C GLY A 98 -2.04 -3.53 14.31
N GLY A 99 -0.94 -4.07 13.78
CA GLY A 99 -0.96 -4.98 12.64
C GLY A 99 -1.71 -6.28 12.95
N ARG A 100 -2.36 -6.87 11.95
CA ARG A 100 -3.13 -8.13 12.09
C ARG A 100 -2.62 -9.20 11.13
N GLU A 101 -2.58 -10.44 11.61
CA GLU A 101 -2.15 -11.62 10.85
C GLU A 101 -3.11 -12.06 9.73
#